data_AF-A0A938DFP7-F1
#
_entry.id   AF-A0A938DFP7-F1
#
_cell.length_a   1.000
_cell.length_b   1.000
_cell.length_c   1.000
_cell.angle_alpha   90.00
_cell.angle_beta   90.00
_cell.angle_gamma   90.00
#
_symmetry.space_group_name_H-M   'P 1'
#
loop_
_entity.id
_entity.type
_entity.pdbx_description
1 polymer ?
#
loop_
_entity_poly.entity_id
_entity_poly.type
_entity_poly.pdbx_seq_one_letter_code
_entity_poly.pdbx_strand_id
1 'polypeptide(L)' 'MQIIPVIDIRSGVVVRARAGDRDSYAPIMSALAPTSAPVDVVAGFLALHSFERIYIADLDAI' A
#
# COMPACT_ATOMS: atom_id res chain seq x y z
N MET A 1 12.37 -13.35 13.02
CA MET A 1 11.20 -13.42 12.11
C MET A 1 11.05 -12.07 11.44
N GLN A 2 10.85 -12.03 10.12
CA GLN A 2 10.78 -10.77 9.37
C GLN A 2 9.33 -10.47 8.97
N ILE A 3 8.87 -9.25 9.25
CA ILE A 3 7.58 -8.73 8.79
C ILE A 3 7.86 -7.78 7.63
N ILE A 4 7.19 -8.00 6.49
CA ILE A 4 7.35 -7.18 5.29
C ILE A 4 5.97 -6.59 4.96
N PRO A 5 5.76 -5.29 5.16
CA PRO A 5 4.54 -4.61 4.72
C PRO A 5 4.41 -4.70 3.20
N VAL A 6 3.17 -4.77 2.72
CA VAL A 6 2.83 -4.74 1.30
C VAL A 6 1.93 -3.54 1.01
N ILE A 7 2.18 -2.88 -0.12
CA ILE A 7 1.22 -1.98 -0.77
C ILE A 7 1.00 -2.42 -2.21
N ASP A 8 -0.26 -2.35 -2.64
CA ASP A 8 -0.64 -2.50 -4.04
C ASP A 8 -0.94 -1.11 -4.59
N ILE A 9 -0.33 -0.75 -5.73
CA ILE A 9 -0.47 0.55 -6.38
C ILE A 9 -1.24 0.37 -7.68
N ARG A 10 -2.24 1.23 -7.91
CA ARG A 10 -2.96 1.34 -9.18
C ARG A 10 -3.22 2.80 -9.48
N SER A 11 -2.98 3.22 -10.71
CA SER A 11 -3.09 4.60 -11.17
C SER A 11 -2.36 5.59 -10.24
N GLY A 12 -1.18 5.19 -9.75
CA GLY A 12 -0.32 6.00 -8.89
C GLY A 12 -0.74 6.14 -7.42
N VAL A 13 -1.80 5.45 -6.97
CA VAL A 13 -2.24 5.47 -5.56
C VAL A 13 -2.26 4.07 -4.96
N VAL A 14 -2.07 3.98 -3.65
CA VAL A 14 -2.23 2.73 -2.90
C VAL A 14 -3.70 2.37 -2.83
N VAL A 15 -4.04 1.16 -3.24
CA VAL A 15 -5.41 0.65 -3.28
C VAL A 15 -5.60 -0.52 -2.32
N ARG A 16 -6.84 -0.75 -1.91
CA ARG A 16 -7.23 -1.96 -1.20
C ARG A 16 -7.59 -3.05 -2.20
N ALA A 17 -6.72 -4.04 -2.37
CA ALA A 17 -7.05 -5.23 -3.12
C ALA A 17 -8.17 -6.04 -2.43
N ARG A 18 -9.14 -6.52 -3.20
CA ARG A 18 -10.21 -7.40 -2.76
C ARG A 18 -10.21 -8.69 -3.58
N ALA A 19 -9.56 -9.73 -3.07
CA ALA A 19 -9.64 -11.10 -3.62
C ALA A 19 -9.54 -11.22 -5.16
N GLY A 20 -8.72 -10.38 -5.81
CA GLY A 20 -8.58 -10.36 -7.27
C GLY A 20 -9.69 -9.63 -8.06
N ASP A 21 -10.74 -9.14 -7.40
CA ASP A 21 -11.80 -8.31 -7.98
C ASP A 21 -11.29 -6.87 -8.23
N ARG A 22 -10.53 -6.71 -9.32
CA ARG A 22 -9.85 -5.45 -9.69
C ARG A 22 -10.83 -4.28 -9.86
N ASP A 23 -12.09 -4.55 -10.20
CA ASP A 23 -13.11 -3.52 -10.40
C ASP A 23 -13.55 -2.87 -9.09
N SER A 24 -13.42 -3.57 -7.96
CA SER A 24 -13.73 -3.01 -6.63
C SER A 24 -12.53 -2.38 -5.93
N TYR A 25 -11.37 -2.29 -6.59
CA TYR A 25 -10.19 -1.68 -5.98
C TYR A 25 -10.40 -0.18 -5.84
N ALA A 26 -10.28 0.30 -4.61
CA ALA A 26 -10.45 1.70 -4.24
C ALA A 26 -9.22 2.19 -3.48
N PRO A 27 -8.92 3.50 -3.51
CA PRO A 27 -7.87 4.09 -2.68
C PRO A 27 -7.97 3.64 -1.22
N ILE A 28 -6.83 3.32 -0.62
CA ILE A 28 -6.81 2.90 0.78
C ILE A 28 -7.23 4.06 1.70
N MET A 29 -8.10 3.76 2.66
CA MET A 29 -8.33 4.61 3.83
C MET A 29 -7.69 3.92 5.04
N SER A 30 -6.75 4.60 5.70
CA SER A 30 -5.96 4.04 6.79
C SER A 30 -5.71 5.08 7.87
N ALA A 31 -5.68 4.66 9.13
CA ALA A 31 -5.24 5.51 10.23
C ALA A 31 -3.72 5.75 10.22
N LEU A 32 -2.96 4.96 9.45
CA LEU A 32 -1.50 5.08 9.37
C LEU A 32 -1.04 6.21 8.44
N ALA A 33 -1.90 6.68 7.52
CA ALA A 33 -1.50 7.62 6.49
C ALA A 33 -2.63 8.63 6.21
N PRO A 34 -2.29 9.92 6.03
CA PRO A 34 -3.29 10.96 5.74
C PRO A 34 -3.90 10.84 4.33
N THR A 35 -3.19 10.22 3.38
CA THR A 35 -3.68 10.01 2.01
C THR A 35 -3.33 8.61 1.50
N SER A 36 -3.84 8.27 0.31
CA SER A 36 -3.47 7.05 -0.42
C SER A 36 -2.20 7.20 -1.26
N ALA A 37 -1.45 8.30 -1.14
CA ALA A 37 -0.18 8.45 -1.83
C ALA A 37 0.82 7.42 -1.29
N PRO A 38 1.60 6.74 -2.15
CA PRO A 38 2.56 5.73 -1.70
C PRO A 38 3.54 6.23 -0.64
N VAL A 39 4.02 7.47 -0.78
CA VAL A 39 4.94 8.10 0.18
C VAL A 39 4.31 8.24 1.57
N ASP A 40 3.05 8.67 1.65
CA ASP A 40 2.34 8.83 2.91
C ASP A 40 2.09 7.48 3.60
N VAL A 41 1.75 6.46 2.82
CA VAL A 41 1.55 5.09 3.34
C VAL A 41 2.86 4.49 3.85
N VAL A 42 3.95 4.66 3.11
CA VAL A 42 5.29 4.22 3.53
C VAL A 42 5.74 4.97 4.79
N ALA A 43 5.53 6.29 4.86
CA ALA A 43 5.83 7.06 6.06
C ALA A 43 5.03 6.55 7.28
N GLY A 44 3.75 6.21 7.09
CA GLY A 44 2.91 5.58 8.11
C GLY A 44 3.45 4.24 8.61
N PHE A 45 3.93 3.38 7.71
CA PHE A 45 4.59 2.13 8.10
C PHE A 45 5.88 2.37 8.88
N LEU A 46 6.73 3.29 8.42
CA LEU A 46 8.01 3.58 9.07
C LEU A 46 7.84 4.26 10.44
N ALA A 47 6.74 5.00 10.65
CA ALA A 47 6.37 5.54 11.95
C ALA A 47 5.92 4.44 12.94
N LEU A 48 5.30 3.37 12.44
CA LEU A 48 4.87 2.23 13.24
C LEU A 48 6.06 1.34 13.64
N HIS A 49 6.98 1.08 12.70
CA HIS A 49 8.15 0.25 12.92
C HIS A 49 9.19 0.50 11.81
N SER A 50 10.48 0.42 12.15
CA SER A 50 11.60 0.52 11.19
C SER A 50 11.70 -0.72 10.29
N PHE A 51 10.77 -0.90 9.36
CA PHE A 51 10.80 -2.00 8.41
C PHE A 51 11.99 -1.88 7.45
N GLU A 52 12.81 -2.93 7.36
CA GLU A 52 13.95 -2.96 6.42
C GLU A 52 13.53 -3.09 4.96
N ARG A 53 12.35 -3.66 4.70
CA ARG A 53 11.83 -3.92 3.35
C ARG A 53 10.32 -3.70 3.32
N ILE A 54 9.85 -3.14 2.22
CA ILE A 54 8.44 -2.99 1.87
C ILE A 54 8.27 -3.57 0.47
N TYR A 55 7.29 -4.44 0.29
CA TYR A 55 6.94 -4.99 -1.01
C TYR A 55 5.91 -4.08 -1.68
N ILE A 56 6.12 -3.78 -2.96
CA ILE A 56 5.27 -2.90 -3.75
C ILE A 56 4.86 -3.64 -5.02
N ALA A 57 3.56 -3.81 -5.23
CA ALA A 57 3.02 -4.33 -6.48
C ALA A 57 2.46 -3.18 -7.33
N ASP A 58 2.99 -3.02 -8.54
CA ASP A 58 2.41 -2.12 -9.55
C ASP A 58 1.36 -2.89 -10.36
N LEU A 59 0.09 -2.56 -10.13
CA LEU A 59 -1.04 -3.22 -10.77
C LEU A 59 -1.36 -2.69 -12.16
N ASP A 60 -0.78 -1.55 -12.57
CA ASP A 60 -0.95 -1.03 -13.93
C ASP A 60 -0.05 -1.77 -14.93
N ALA A 61 0.98 -2.47 -14.43
CA ALA A 61 1.94 -3.22 -15.23
C ALA A 61 1.54 -4.69 -15.50
N ILE A 62 0.36 -5.15 -15.05
CA ILE A 62 -0.07 -6.56 -15.08
C ILE A 62 -1.55 -6.79 -15.42
#